data_AF-A0A954VDX2-F1
#
_entry.id   AF-A0A954VDX2-F1
#
_cell.length_a   1.000
_cell.length_b   1.000
_cell.length_c   1.000
_cell.angle_alpha   90.00
_cell.angle_beta   90.00
_cell.angle_gamma   90.00
#
_symmetry.space_group_name_H-M   'P 1'
#
loop_
_entity.id
_entity.type
_entity.pdbx_description
1 polymer ?
#
loop_
_entity_poly.entity_id
_entity_poly.type
_entity_poly.pdbx_seq_one_letter_code
_entity_poly.pdbx_strand_id
1 'polypeptide(L)'
;YSFDSSFTSNTAIRNQVRLAFRQWNAAHATADGSIYSYNRYTGWQPFGDIKTLALHEIGHALGLHHPNQAADVSRNYAFGIGGGLVISADQNNEVMRSFVQPGEYDQTLSHDELDAFDYVYPTGLTITENTTGVGDIVVSSASLSSSNTWAHGGGSYNYRTSSKTGGGRYVTGFVEFNTTSGQPIGFRTLGINWDYQNTSAKLTQGIEVRTRGTGNLDPVFHYDGPAANIFNNYSTLAVGSNSKEDIRHTWRNPSGGPFAGLIHVGVEQDVYDWTVVSAEVIHPDNSRTAAPLLSFHDWNNVGSIAVPAVEPTATISLDSQSGVATVIAPDQTFGEEKILGRGILLSNSQAVPSQISDLMLVEVDGMGLGVADLNRDTLERLRADGKVYDVKEWQPTIVDNGERVALMLEGSGSGFPGRVFDINRPDLLDQELMVVATSKSSDAVVTTYALIGTPPIAGVTGTPTLLGDYNRNGKVDAADYTVWKDNFSSTVNLAADGNGNGVVDAADYTVWKDNFGATTSRSVTEAVPEPIMVGWMLLICGWLVRHRSS
;
A
#
# COMPACT_ATOMS: atom_id res chain seq x y z
N TYR A 1 0.58 -23.40 -7.29
CA TYR A 1 1.20 -22.30 -8.02
C TYR A 1 2.44 -21.87 -7.29
N SER A 2 3.44 -21.43 -8.02
CA SER A 2 4.59 -20.73 -7.49
C SER A 2 4.65 -19.34 -8.08
N PHE A 3 5.23 -18.38 -7.37
CA PHE A 3 5.44 -17.03 -7.91
C PHE A 3 6.86 -16.55 -7.67
N ASP A 4 7.36 -15.73 -8.58
CA ASP A 4 8.63 -15.03 -8.43
C ASP A 4 8.37 -13.56 -8.07
N SER A 5 8.98 -13.09 -6.98
CA SER A 5 8.88 -11.70 -6.51
C SER A 5 10.13 -10.87 -6.83
N SER A 6 11.09 -11.39 -7.61
CA SER A 6 12.39 -10.77 -7.87
C SER A 6 12.34 -9.51 -8.77
N PHE A 7 11.16 -9.09 -9.22
CA PHE A 7 10.94 -7.95 -10.13
C PHE A 7 11.47 -6.60 -9.62
N THR A 8 11.72 -6.47 -8.32
CA THR A 8 12.33 -5.28 -7.72
C THR A 8 13.29 -5.63 -6.60
N SER A 9 14.31 -4.79 -6.42
CA SER A 9 15.21 -4.87 -5.27
C SER A 9 14.58 -4.28 -3.99
N ASN A 10 13.48 -3.54 -4.11
CA ASN A 10 12.78 -2.96 -2.97
C ASN A 10 11.99 -4.05 -2.22
N THR A 11 12.53 -4.49 -1.08
CA THR A 11 11.91 -5.53 -0.24
C THR A 11 10.53 -5.13 0.29
N ALA A 12 10.29 -3.85 0.58
CA ALA A 12 9.00 -3.39 1.07
C ALA A 12 7.90 -3.55 0.01
N ILE A 13 8.21 -3.22 -1.25
CA ILE A 13 7.33 -3.48 -2.40
C ILE A 13 7.08 -4.97 -2.59
N ARG A 14 8.12 -5.81 -2.51
CA ARG A 14 7.95 -7.27 -2.60
C ARG A 14 7.04 -7.81 -1.51
N ASN A 15 7.11 -7.26 -0.30
CA ASN A 15 6.23 -7.66 0.80
C ASN A 15 4.75 -7.36 0.52
N GLN A 16 4.44 -6.24 -0.14
CA GLN A 16 3.07 -5.94 -0.56
C GLN A 16 2.54 -6.92 -1.62
N VAL A 17 3.36 -7.29 -2.60
CA VAL A 17 2.97 -8.35 -3.57
C VAL A 17 2.82 -9.71 -2.88
N ARG A 18 3.68 -10.05 -1.91
CA ARG A 18 3.54 -11.26 -1.10
C ARG A 18 2.23 -11.26 -0.31
N LEU A 19 1.79 -10.12 0.23
CA LEU A 19 0.50 -9.99 0.90
C LEU A 19 -0.67 -10.33 -0.04
N ALA A 20 -0.65 -9.84 -1.27
CA ALA A 20 -1.66 -10.17 -2.28
C ALA A 20 -1.70 -11.68 -2.61
N PHE A 21 -0.53 -12.32 -2.79
CA PHE A 21 -0.48 -13.79 -2.96
C PHE A 21 -0.95 -14.56 -1.72
N ARG A 22 -0.60 -14.11 -0.51
CA ARG A 22 -1.09 -14.72 0.74
C ARG A 22 -2.60 -14.68 0.82
N GLN A 23 -3.21 -13.58 0.37
CA GLN A 23 -4.66 -13.43 0.36
C GLN A 23 -5.34 -14.40 -0.60
N TRP A 24 -4.85 -14.54 -1.84
CA TRP A 24 -5.33 -15.56 -2.77
C TRP A 24 -5.11 -16.99 -2.26
N ASN A 25 -3.97 -17.25 -1.61
CA ASN A 25 -3.68 -18.55 -0.99
C ASN A 25 -4.64 -18.88 0.16
N ALA A 26 -5.15 -17.86 0.86
CA ALA A 26 -6.11 -18.00 1.96
C ALA A 26 -7.58 -17.93 1.50
N ALA A 27 -7.87 -17.65 0.23
CA ALA A 27 -9.22 -17.33 -0.26
C ALA A 27 -10.26 -18.42 0.13
N HIS A 28 -9.97 -19.69 -0.15
CA HIS A 28 -10.87 -20.81 0.18
C HIS A 28 -11.19 -20.96 1.69
N ALA A 29 -10.26 -20.54 2.56
CA ALA A 29 -10.44 -20.60 4.01
C ALA A 29 -10.94 -19.27 4.60
N THR A 30 -11.04 -18.24 3.78
CA THR A 30 -11.44 -16.90 4.20
C THR A 30 -12.95 -16.88 4.35
N ALA A 31 -13.41 -16.70 5.59
CA ALA A 31 -14.83 -16.58 5.85
C ALA A 31 -15.41 -15.29 5.24
N ASP A 32 -16.66 -15.40 4.85
CA ASP A 32 -17.59 -14.32 4.56
C ASP A 32 -17.56 -13.24 5.65
N GLY A 33 -17.07 -12.05 5.29
CA GLY A 33 -17.01 -10.83 6.10
C GLY A 33 -17.99 -9.75 5.65
N SER A 34 -17.89 -8.57 6.26
CA SER A 34 -18.74 -7.40 5.94
C SER A 34 -17.98 -6.23 5.34
N ILE A 35 -16.66 -6.33 5.16
CA ILE A 35 -15.80 -5.26 4.65
C ILE A 35 -14.77 -5.87 3.70
N TYR A 36 -14.67 -5.29 2.49
CA TYR A 36 -13.94 -5.87 1.36
C TYR A 36 -13.11 -4.85 0.60
N SER A 37 -13.63 -3.64 0.44
CA SER A 37 -12.87 -2.48 -0.02
C SER A 37 -12.82 -1.41 1.06
N TYR A 38 -11.75 -0.64 1.04
CA TYR A 38 -11.58 0.54 1.87
C TYR A 38 -11.51 1.76 0.96
N ASN A 39 -12.68 2.24 0.54
CA ASN A 39 -12.79 3.64 0.16
C ASN A 39 -12.95 4.44 1.46
N ARG A 40 -11.82 4.86 2.03
CA ARG A 40 -11.88 5.74 3.19
C ARG A 40 -12.14 7.15 2.69
N TYR A 41 -13.00 7.87 3.42
CA TYR A 41 -13.64 9.18 3.15
C TYR A 41 -12.70 10.34 2.73
N THR A 42 -11.44 10.07 2.43
CA THR A 42 -10.36 10.98 2.08
C THR A 42 -9.97 10.92 0.59
N GLY A 43 -10.59 10.02 -0.19
CA GLY A 43 -10.97 10.17 -1.62
C GLY A 43 -9.90 10.52 -2.67
N TRP A 44 -8.64 10.73 -2.31
CA TRP A 44 -7.61 11.03 -3.31
C TRP A 44 -6.26 10.48 -2.86
N GLN A 45 -5.61 9.75 -3.77
CA GLN A 45 -4.27 9.25 -3.58
C GLN A 45 -3.41 9.61 -4.80
N PRO A 46 -2.19 10.12 -4.59
CA PRO A 46 -1.26 10.41 -5.68
C PRO A 46 -0.48 9.18 -6.14
N PHE A 47 -0.94 7.96 -5.84
CA PHE A 47 -0.23 6.72 -6.20
C PHE A 47 -1.22 5.56 -6.38
N GLY A 48 -0.83 4.55 -7.15
CA GLY A 48 -1.55 3.28 -7.23
C GLY A 48 -1.07 2.31 -6.15
N ASP A 49 -1.97 1.86 -5.27
CA ASP A 49 -1.66 0.92 -4.19
C ASP A 49 -1.22 -0.44 -4.76
N ILE A 50 0.06 -0.77 -4.62
CA ILE A 50 0.65 -1.94 -5.27
C ILE A 50 0.08 -3.26 -4.76
N LYS A 51 -0.36 -3.34 -3.49
CA LYS A 51 -1.01 -4.55 -2.97
C LYS A 51 -2.35 -4.77 -3.67
N THR A 52 -3.18 -3.73 -3.75
CA THR A 52 -4.47 -3.76 -4.46
C THR A 52 -4.28 -4.13 -5.92
N LEU A 53 -3.30 -3.50 -6.60
CA LEU A 53 -3.02 -3.80 -8.01
C LEU A 53 -2.51 -5.23 -8.20
N ALA A 54 -1.59 -5.69 -7.35
CA ALA A 54 -1.16 -7.09 -7.38
C ALA A 54 -2.33 -8.04 -7.15
N LEU A 55 -3.20 -7.75 -6.18
CA LEU A 55 -4.35 -8.58 -5.85
C LEU A 55 -5.29 -8.72 -7.06
N HIS A 56 -5.56 -7.61 -7.75
CA HIS A 56 -6.34 -7.57 -8.99
C HIS A 56 -5.71 -8.45 -10.09
N GLU A 57 -4.45 -8.17 -10.45
CA GLU A 57 -3.81 -8.84 -11.59
C GLU A 57 -3.55 -10.33 -11.34
N ILE A 58 -3.30 -10.71 -10.08
CA ILE A 58 -3.23 -12.13 -9.70
C ILE A 58 -4.59 -12.80 -9.93
N GLY A 59 -5.71 -12.11 -9.73
CA GLY A 59 -7.04 -12.62 -10.07
C GLY A 59 -7.16 -12.99 -11.54
N HIS A 60 -6.64 -12.15 -12.46
CA HIS A 60 -6.55 -12.50 -13.89
C HIS A 60 -5.64 -13.70 -14.15
N ALA A 61 -4.46 -13.75 -13.51
CA ALA A 61 -3.57 -14.90 -13.60
C ALA A 61 -4.20 -16.21 -13.08
N LEU A 62 -5.17 -16.10 -12.16
CA LEU A 62 -5.94 -17.22 -11.61
C LEU A 62 -7.24 -17.50 -12.38
N GLY A 63 -7.63 -16.62 -13.32
CA GLY A 63 -8.74 -16.81 -14.25
C GLY A 63 -10.03 -16.09 -13.95
N LEU A 64 -10.01 -15.12 -13.05
CA LEU A 64 -11.11 -14.20 -12.82
C LEU A 64 -11.09 -13.10 -13.88
N HIS A 65 -12.26 -12.53 -14.16
CA HIS A 65 -12.45 -11.46 -15.13
C HIS A 65 -13.18 -10.28 -14.47
N HIS A 66 -13.13 -9.12 -15.13
CA HIS A 66 -13.76 -7.91 -14.62
C HIS A 66 -15.29 -8.07 -14.49
N PRO A 67 -15.88 -7.84 -13.30
CA PRO A 67 -17.31 -8.02 -13.05
C PRO A 67 -18.13 -6.97 -13.80
N ASN A 68 -17.65 -5.73 -13.92
CA ASN A 68 -18.33 -4.67 -14.67
C ASN A 68 -18.46 -5.02 -16.17
N GLN A 69 -17.39 -5.51 -16.79
CA GLN A 69 -17.41 -5.92 -18.21
C GLN A 69 -18.28 -7.17 -18.42
N ALA A 70 -18.32 -8.09 -17.45
CA ALA A 70 -19.17 -9.27 -17.48
C ALA A 70 -20.65 -8.92 -17.24
N ALA A 71 -20.95 -7.98 -16.36
CA ALA A 71 -22.31 -7.51 -16.06
C ALA A 71 -22.95 -6.87 -17.29
N ASP A 72 -22.20 -6.06 -18.05
CA ASP A 72 -22.66 -5.42 -19.29
C ASP A 72 -23.14 -6.42 -20.36
N VAL A 73 -22.67 -7.66 -20.29
CA VAL A 73 -23.07 -8.76 -21.19
C VAL A 73 -23.81 -9.90 -20.48
N SER A 74 -24.33 -9.66 -19.27
CA SER A 74 -25.10 -10.64 -18.46
C SER A 74 -24.34 -11.95 -18.17
N ARG A 75 -23.04 -11.84 -17.91
CA ARG A 75 -22.14 -12.95 -17.58
C ARG A 75 -21.49 -12.86 -16.19
N ASN A 76 -21.85 -11.86 -15.39
CA ASN A 76 -21.45 -11.83 -13.99
C ASN A 76 -22.45 -12.63 -13.14
N TYR A 77 -21.99 -13.56 -12.32
CA TYR A 77 -22.83 -14.46 -11.53
C TYR A 77 -22.32 -14.58 -10.10
N ALA A 78 -23.23 -14.47 -9.13
CA ALA A 78 -22.97 -14.68 -7.71
C ALA A 78 -23.80 -15.86 -7.17
N PHE A 79 -23.44 -16.43 -6.01
CA PHE A 79 -24.29 -17.42 -5.36
C PHE A 79 -25.52 -16.76 -4.72
N GLY A 80 -26.71 -17.20 -5.12
CA GLY A 80 -27.97 -16.79 -4.51
C GLY A 80 -28.20 -17.47 -3.16
N ILE A 81 -29.17 -16.95 -2.39
CA ILE A 81 -29.58 -17.46 -1.06
C ILE A 81 -29.95 -18.97 -1.08
N GLY A 82 -30.25 -19.54 -2.24
CA GLY A 82 -30.54 -20.96 -2.45
C GLY A 82 -29.37 -21.83 -2.91
N GLY A 83 -28.13 -21.31 -2.95
CA GLY A 83 -26.93 -22.05 -3.33
C GLY A 83 -26.74 -22.26 -4.85
N GLY A 84 -27.53 -21.60 -5.69
CA GLY A 84 -27.38 -21.60 -7.15
C GLY A 84 -26.84 -20.27 -7.67
N LEU A 85 -26.12 -20.29 -8.79
CA LEU A 85 -25.62 -19.08 -9.46
C LEU A 85 -26.77 -18.24 -10.02
N VAL A 86 -26.77 -16.95 -9.71
CA VAL A 86 -27.72 -15.94 -10.22
C VAL A 86 -26.94 -14.79 -10.85
N ILE A 87 -27.48 -14.19 -11.91
CA ILE A 87 -26.86 -13.01 -12.55
C ILE A 87 -26.76 -11.90 -11.51
N SER A 88 -25.58 -11.31 -11.36
CA SER A 88 -25.31 -10.20 -10.44
C SER A 88 -24.83 -8.96 -11.19
N ALA A 89 -25.12 -7.78 -10.65
CA ALA A 89 -24.46 -6.55 -11.03
C ALA A 89 -23.09 -6.44 -10.32
N ASP A 90 -22.25 -5.53 -10.79
CA ASP A 90 -21.08 -5.01 -10.05
C ASP A 90 -21.56 -4.36 -8.74
N GLN A 91 -20.95 -4.73 -7.62
CA GLN A 91 -21.29 -4.32 -6.26
C GLN A 91 -20.49 -3.10 -5.77
N ASN A 92 -19.59 -2.55 -6.60
CA ASN A 92 -18.72 -1.42 -6.29
C ASN A 92 -17.76 -1.63 -5.10
N ASN A 93 -17.41 -2.88 -4.80
CA ASN A 93 -16.46 -3.23 -3.73
C ASN A 93 -15.47 -4.34 -4.11
N GLU A 94 -15.50 -4.76 -5.37
CA GLU A 94 -14.67 -5.82 -5.92
C GLU A 94 -13.30 -5.29 -6.35
N VAL A 95 -12.25 -6.02 -5.99
CA VAL A 95 -10.89 -5.72 -6.46
C VAL A 95 -10.75 -5.98 -7.95
N MET A 96 -11.51 -6.93 -8.51
CA MET A 96 -11.50 -7.30 -9.92
C MET A 96 -12.21 -6.28 -10.82
N ARG A 97 -12.66 -5.11 -10.34
CA ARG A 97 -13.16 -4.06 -11.25
C ARG A 97 -12.05 -3.55 -12.14
N SER A 98 -12.37 -3.19 -13.38
CA SER A 98 -11.38 -2.72 -14.37
C SER A 98 -10.78 -1.34 -14.08
N PHE A 99 -11.02 -0.77 -12.89
CA PHE A 99 -10.49 0.50 -12.42
C PHE A 99 -10.46 0.52 -10.89
N VAL A 100 -9.55 1.33 -10.34
CA VAL A 100 -9.46 1.63 -8.90
C VAL A 100 -9.91 3.08 -8.71
N GLN A 101 -10.85 3.31 -7.80
CA GLN A 101 -11.33 4.67 -7.54
C GLN A 101 -10.30 5.47 -6.72
N PRO A 102 -10.27 6.81 -6.86
CA PRO A 102 -9.52 7.66 -5.95
C PRO A 102 -9.81 7.34 -4.47
N GLY A 103 -8.76 7.13 -3.68
CA GLY A 103 -8.90 6.79 -2.25
C GLY A 103 -9.17 5.32 -1.94
N GLU A 104 -9.20 4.43 -2.94
CA GLU A 104 -9.21 2.99 -2.72
C GLU A 104 -7.80 2.43 -2.57
N TYR A 105 -7.55 1.78 -1.44
CA TYR A 105 -6.27 1.13 -1.12
C TYR A 105 -6.49 -0.07 -0.19
N ASP A 106 -5.45 -0.88 -0.03
CA ASP A 106 -5.44 -2.07 0.81
C ASP A 106 -6.65 -3.00 0.58
N GLN A 107 -7.14 -3.07 -0.66
CA GLN A 107 -8.34 -3.84 -0.98
C GLN A 107 -8.16 -5.31 -0.61
N THR A 108 -9.30 -5.97 -0.39
CA THR A 108 -9.38 -7.39 -0.04
C THR A 108 -10.44 -8.07 -0.88
N LEU A 109 -10.30 -9.39 -1.05
CA LEU A 109 -11.27 -10.18 -1.84
C LEU A 109 -12.68 -10.06 -1.26
N SER A 110 -13.63 -9.65 -2.11
CA SER A 110 -15.06 -9.56 -1.87
C SER A 110 -15.72 -10.94 -1.76
N HIS A 111 -16.98 -10.98 -1.32
CA HIS A 111 -17.77 -12.23 -1.34
C HIS A 111 -17.84 -12.84 -2.73
N ASP A 112 -18.12 -12.03 -3.74
CA ASP A 112 -18.27 -12.49 -5.13
C ASP A 112 -16.96 -13.09 -5.66
N GLU A 113 -15.82 -12.52 -5.26
CA GLU A 113 -14.50 -12.99 -5.68
C GLU A 113 -14.06 -14.26 -4.94
N LEU A 114 -14.43 -14.41 -3.66
CA LEU A 114 -14.23 -15.65 -2.91
C LEU A 114 -15.09 -16.79 -3.49
N ASP A 115 -16.35 -16.49 -3.83
CA ASP A 115 -17.27 -17.42 -4.49
C ASP A 115 -16.77 -17.83 -5.88
N ALA A 116 -16.34 -16.86 -6.70
CA ALA A 116 -15.73 -17.10 -8.00
C ALA A 116 -14.45 -17.92 -7.86
N PHE A 117 -13.63 -17.62 -6.86
CA PHE A 117 -12.44 -18.40 -6.55
C PHE A 117 -12.77 -19.84 -6.20
N ASP A 118 -13.74 -20.10 -5.33
CA ASP A 118 -14.14 -21.46 -4.94
C ASP A 118 -14.78 -22.24 -6.08
N TYR A 119 -15.50 -21.55 -6.99
CA TYR A 119 -15.97 -22.16 -8.22
C TYR A 119 -14.81 -22.65 -9.10
N VAL A 120 -13.75 -21.84 -9.24
CA VAL A 120 -12.56 -22.22 -10.00
C VAL A 120 -11.71 -23.22 -9.20
N TYR A 121 -11.49 -23.05 -7.92
CA TYR A 121 -10.57 -23.82 -7.08
C TYR A 121 -11.31 -24.45 -5.88
N PRO A 122 -12.22 -25.42 -6.09
CA PRO A 122 -13.13 -25.93 -5.05
C PRO A 122 -12.47 -26.72 -3.92
N THR A 123 -11.18 -27.05 -4.07
CA THR A 123 -10.37 -27.71 -3.03
C THR A 123 -9.33 -26.76 -2.43
N GLY A 124 -9.43 -25.47 -2.71
CA GLY A 124 -8.42 -24.48 -2.44
C GLY A 124 -7.18 -24.60 -3.33
N LEU A 125 -6.21 -23.71 -3.06
CA LEU A 125 -4.97 -23.58 -3.78
C LEU A 125 -3.80 -23.51 -2.81
N THR A 126 -2.63 -23.97 -3.25
CA THR A 126 -1.36 -23.66 -2.57
C THR A 126 -0.51 -22.80 -3.49
N ILE A 127 -0.11 -21.63 -2.99
CA ILE A 127 0.78 -20.67 -3.63
C ILE A 127 2.06 -20.56 -2.79
N THR A 128 3.21 -20.76 -3.43
CA THR A 128 4.53 -20.68 -2.76
C THR A 128 5.47 -19.74 -3.50
N GLU A 129 6.25 -18.94 -2.79
CA GLU A 129 7.27 -18.12 -3.42
C GLU A 129 8.46 -18.97 -3.90
N ASN A 130 8.88 -18.78 -5.15
CA ASN A 130 10.08 -19.36 -5.74
C ASN A 130 11.08 -18.23 -6.05
N THR A 131 12.26 -18.26 -5.43
CA THR A 131 13.28 -17.21 -5.54
C THR A 131 14.45 -17.59 -6.45
N THR A 132 14.43 -18.79 -7.05
CA THR A 132 15.57 -19.35 -7.80
C THR A 132 15.22 -19.81 -9.23
N GLY A 133 14.01 -19.53 -9.71
CA GLY A 133 13.56 -19.89 -11.06
C GLY A 133 12.21 -19.28 -11.40
N VAL A 134 11.71 -19.53 -12.62
CA VAL A 134 10.42 -19.00 -13.10
C VAL A 134 9.28 -19.71 -12.36
N GLY A 135 8.45 -18.94 -11.64
CA GLY A 135 7.23 -19.45 -11.02
C GLY A 135 6.11 -19.67 -12.02
N ASP A 136 5.05 -20.37 -11.61
CA ASP A 136 3.82 -20.51 -12.40
C ASP A 136 3.18 -19.13 -12.69
N ILE A 137 3.28 -18.20 -11.74
CA ILE A 137 2.86 -16.81 -11.89
C ILE A 137 4.12 -15.93 -11.83
N VAL A 138 4.39 -15.27 -12.94
CA VAL A 138 5.51 -14.35 -13.08
C VAL A 138 5.08 -12.96 -12.62
N VAL A 139 5.86 -12.32 -11.76
CA VAL A 139 5.72 -10.88 -11.49
C VAL A 139 6.87 -10.14 -12.16
N SER A 140 6.58 -9.06 -12.88
CA SER A 140 7.54 -8.25 -13.62
C SER A 140 7.08 -6.79 -13.70
N SER A 141 7.88 -5.95 -14.37
CA SER A 141 7.51 -4.58 -14.70
C SER A 141 7.86 -4.30 -16.16
N ALA A 142 6.97 -3.60 -16.86
CA ALA A 142 7.12 -3.31 -18.29
C ALA A 142 6.64 -1.88 -18.60
N SER A 143 7.08 -1.33 -19.73
CA SER A 143 6.50 -0.09 -20.25
C SER A 143 5.21 -0.41 -21.00
N LEU A 144 4.08 0.07 -20.50
CA LEU A 144 2.76 -0.16 -21.12
C LEU A 144 2.34 1.03 -21.98
N SER A 145 1.41 0.78 -22.91
CA SER A 145 1.01 1.75 -23.95
C SER A 145 0.27 2.99 -23.42
N SER A 146 -0.30 2.92 -22.21
CA SER A 146 -1.06 4.00 -21.59
C SER A 146 -0.47 4.35 -20.23
N SER A 147 -0.31 5.64 -19.96
CA SER A 147 0.08 6.16 -18.63
C SER A 147 -1.01 5.93 -17.56
N ASN A 148 -2.25 5.71 -17.99
CA ASN A 148 -3.38 5.46 -17.09
C ASN A 148 -3.53 3.98 -16.70
N THR A 149 -2.80 3.09 -17.37
CA THR A 149 -2.74 1.67 -16.98
C THR A 149 -1.70 1.52 -15.89
N TRP A 150 -2.08 1.02 -14.71
CA TRP A 150 -1.14 0.81 -13.61
C TRP A 150 -0.47 -0.56 -13.65
N ALA A 151 -1.23 -1.59 -14.01
CA ALA A 151 -0.70 -2.93 -14.19
C ALA A 151 -1.51 -3.66 -15.28
N HIS A 152 -1.01 -4.83 -15.69
CA HIS A 152 -1.71 -5.77 -16.54
C HIS A 152 -1.27 -7.19 -16.17
N GLY A 153 -2.24 -8.07 -16.02
CA GLY A 153 -2.04 -9.48 -15.75
C GLY A 153 -2.92 -10.35 -16.62
N GLY A 154 -2.50 -11.59 -16.76
CA GLY A 154 -3.19 -12.57 -17.58
C GLY A 154 -2.53 -13.92 -17.42
N GLY A 155 -2.93 -14.86 -18.28
CA GLY A 155 -2.29 -16.16 -18.31
C GLY A 155 -2.83 -17.09 -19.35
N SER A 156 -2.18 -18.24 -19.45
CA SER A 156 -2.52 -19.30 -20.40
C SER A 156 -3.28 -20.39 -19.68
N TYR A 157 -4.43 -20.80 -20.21
CA TYR A 157 -5.31 -21.77 -19.56
C TYR A 157 -5.65 -22.96 -20.44
N ASN A 158 -5.76 -24.12 -19.79
CA ASN A 158 -6.35 -25.30 -20.38
C ASN A 158 -7.83 -25.36 -20.02
N TYR A 159 -8.71 -25.44 -21.02
CA TYR A 159 -10.13 -25.66 -20.77
C TYR A 159 -10.36 -26.98 -20.04
N ARG A 160 -11.15 -26.98 -18.96
CA ARG A 160 -11.47 -28.17 -18.16
C ARG A 160 -12.33 -29.17 -18.95
N THR A 161 -13.12 -28.68 -19.90
CA THR A 161 -13.91 -29.46 -20.87
C THR A 161 -13.91 -28.76 -22.22
N SER A 162 -14.39 -29.43 -23.28
CA SER A 162 -14.55 -28.81 -24.61
C SER A 162 -15.64 -27.72 -24.67
N SER A 163 -16.33 -27.41 -23.57
CA SER A 163 -17.28 -26.30 -23.49
C SER A 163 -16.68 -25.09 -22.77
N LYS A 164 -16.92 -23.90 -23.32
CA LYS A 164 -16.49 -22.60 -22.74
C LYS A 164 -17.09 -22.31 -21.35
N THR A 165 -18.01 -23.15 -20.88
CA THR A 165 -18.70 -23.07 -19.59
C THR A 165 -18.10 -23.96 -18.51
N GLY A 166 -17.12 -24.81 -18.85
CA GLY A 166 -16.48 -25.70 -17.87
C GLY A 166 -15.38 -25.04 -17.04
N GLY A 167 -15.02 -23.79 -17.36
CA GLY A 167 -13.87 -23.08 -16.78
C GLY A 167 -12.52 -23.54 -17.38
N GLY A 168 -11.51 -22.68 -17.29
CA GLY A 168 -10.11 -23.00 -17.58
C GLY A 168 -9.33 -23.26 -16.30
N ARG A 169 -8.30 -24.10 -16.35
CA ARG A 169 -7.22 -24.08 -15.34
C ARG A 169 -6.06 -23.33 -15.95
N TYR A 170 -5.76 -22.14 -15.42
CA TYR A 170 -4.59 -21.37 -15.80
C TYR A 170 -3.33 -22.17 -15.42
N VAL A 171 -2.46 -22.46 -16.38
CA VAL A 171 -1.25 -23.26 -16.18
C VAL A 171 -0.10 -22.36 -15.80
N THR A 172 -0.03 -21.18 -16.43
CA THR A 172 0.87 -20.09 -16.09
C THR A 172 0.15 -18.76 -16.16
N GLY A 173 0.69 -17.75 -15.49
CA GLY A 173 0.20 -16.39 -15.54
C GLY A 173 1.33 -15.36 -15.39
N PHE A 174 1.01 -14.11 -15.63
CA PHE A 174 1.90 -12.99 -15.43
C PHE A 174 1.18 -11.82 -14.77
N VAL A 175 1.95 -10.98 -14.08
CA VAL A 175 1.56 -9.70 -13.51
C VAL A 175 2.66 -8.71 -13.85
N GLU A 176 2.33 -7.68 -14.63
CA GLU A 176 3.27 -6.64 -15.07
C GLU A 176 2.84 -5.28 -14.54
N PHE A 177 3.67 -4.67 -13.69
CA PHE A 177 3.47 -3.29 -13.24
C PHE A 177 4.04 -2.28 -14.25
N ASN A 178 3.30 -1.21 -14.53
CA ASN A 178 3.66 -0.23 -15.54
C ASN A 178 4.77 0.73 -15.08
N THR A 179 5.94 0.68 -15.73
CA THR A 179 7.06 1.60 -15.44
C THR A 179 6.87 3.00 -16.02
N THR A 180 5.90 3.18 -16.92
CA THR A 180 5.55 4.47 -17.55
C THR A 180 4.19 5.00 -17.11
N SER A 181 3.69 4.55 -15.96
CA SER A 181 2.47 5.11 -15.39
C SER A 181 2.62 6.60 -15.09
N GLY A 182 1.54 7.36 -15.26
CA GLY A 182 1.49 8.77 -14.90
C GLY A 182 1.50 9.03 -13.39
N GLN A 183 1.30 7.99 -12.57
CA GLN A 183 1.39 8.06 -11.12
C GLN A 183 2.37 6.99 -10.59
N PRO A 184 3.08 7.24 -9.48
CA PRO A 184 3.87 6.21 -8.81
C PRO A 184 3.01 4.99 -8.44
N ILE A 185 3.60 3.80 -8.57
CA ILE A 185 3.02 2.55 -8.05
C ILE A 185 3.81 2.15 -6.81
N GLY A 186 3.11 1.97 -5.70
CA GLY A 186 3.73 1.76 -4.41
C GLY A 186 2.71 1.68 -3.29
N PHE A 187 3.14 1.97 -2.08
CA PHE A 187 2.25 2.10 -0.93
C PHE A 187 2.78 3.22 -0.03
N ARG A 188 1.97 3.63 0.94
CA ARG A 188 2.34 4.69 1.88
C ARG A 188 2.11 4.20 3.30
N THR A 189 3.03 4.54 4.20
CA THR A 189 2.98 4.16 5.60
C THR A 189 2.45 5.28 6.47
N LEU A 190 1.94 4.91 7.65
CA LEU A 190 1.66 5.84 8.74
C LEU A 190 2.34 5.32 10.00
N GLY A 191 3.25 6.13 10.54
CA GLY A 191 3.93 5.90 11.80
C GLY A 191 3.30 6.71 12.92
N ILE A 192 2.94 6.06 14.03
CA ILE A 192 2.47 6.75 15.24
C ILE A 192 3.25 6.24 16.45
N ASN A 193 3.71 7.16 17.28
CA ASN A 193 4.39 6.89 18.55
C ASN A 193 3.66 7.60 19.70
N TRP A 194 3.65 6.99 20.88
CA TRP A 194 2.87 7.46 22.03
C TRP A 194 3.70 7.52 23.30
N ASP A 195 3.70 8.69 23.92
CA ASP A 195 4.15 8.92 25.29
C ASP A 195 2.98 8.76 26.25
N TYR A 196 2.80 7.59 26.84
CA TYR A 196 1.77 7.35 27.85
C TYR A 196 2.32 7.53 29.26
N GLN A 197 1.62 8.34 30.06
CA GLN A 197 1.85 8.53 31.49
C GLN A 197 0.60 8.17 32.28
N ASN A 198 0.73 7.19 33.19
CA ASN A 198 -0.31 6.85 34.14
C ASN A 198 -0.42 7.93 35.23
N THR A 199 -1.64 8.41 35.53
CA THR A 199 -1.89 9.37 36.63
C THR A 199 -2.28 8.69 37.95
N SER A 200 -2.67 7.40 37.90
CA SER A 200 -3.10 6.61 39.06
C SER A 200 -1.97 5.95 39.85
N ALA A 201 -0.71 6.19 39.48
CA ALA A 201 0.50 5.62 40.08
C ALA A 201 0.63 4.08 40.03
N LYS A 202 -0.25 3.37 39.30
CA LYS A 202 -0.07 1.93 39.06
C LYS A 202 1.13 1.66 38.17
N LEU A 203 1.89 0.62 38.51
CA LEU A 203 3.01 0.13 37.71
C LEU A 203 2.53 -0.48 36.39
N THR A 204 3.30 -0.31 35.33
CA THR A 204 3.09 -0.88 34.00
C THR A 204 3.83 -2.20 33.86
N GLN A 205 3.15 -3.24 33.40
CA GLN A 205 3.75 -4.52 32.97
C GLN A 205 3.64 -4.74 31.45
N GLY A 206 2.74 -4.04 30.78
CA GLY A 206 2.58 -4.13 29.34
C GLY A 206 1.60 -3.10 28.81
N ILE A 207 1.50 -3.01 27.49
CA ILE A 207 0.50 -2.22 26.79
C ILE A 207 -0.01 -3.02 25.61
N GLU A 208 -1.33 -3.00 25.42
CA GLU A 208 -2.00 -3.56 24.24
C GLU A 208 -2.64 -2.42 23.46
N VAL A 209 -2.36 -2.37 22.16
CA VAL A 209 -2.96 -1.41 21.22
C VAL A 209 -3.65 -2.21 20.13
N ARG A 210 -4.94 -1.97 19.95
CA ARG A 210 -5.73 -2.55 18.87
C ARG A 210 -5.85 -1.51 17.77
N THR A 211 -5.55 -1.88 16.53
CA THR A 211 -5.64 -0.99 15.36
C THR A 211 -6.55 -1.56 14.29
N ARG A 212 -7.03 -0.70 13.41
CA ARG A 212 -7.76 -1.07 12.20
C ARG A 212 -7.20 -0.38 10.98
N GLY A 213 -6.80 -1.16 10.00
CA GLY A 213 -6.58 -0.68 8.63
C GLY A 213 -5.64 -1.45 7.74
N THR A 214 -5.06 -2.53 8.26
CA THR A 214 -4.31 -3.48 7.46
C THR A 214 -4.51 -4.87 8.05
N GLY A 215 -4.55 -5.88 7.19
CA GLY A 215 -4.49 -7.28 7.59
C GLY A 215 -3.06 -7.79 7.80
N ASN A 216 -2.04 -6.94 7.58
CA ASN A 216 -0.65 -7.32 7.72
C ASN A 216 -0.21 -7.39 9.18
N LEU A 217 -0.05 -8.62 9.70
CA LEU A 217 0.42 -8.86 11.08
C LEU A 217 1.86 -8.40 11.33
N ASP A 218 2.66 -8.22 10.29
CA ASP A 218 4.04 -7.77 10.40
C ASP A 218 4.09 -6.26 10.10
N PRO A 219 4.06 -5.38 11.12
CA PRO A 219 4.17 -3.95 10.88
C PRO A 219 5.48 -3.62 10.17
N VAL A 220 5.51 -2.51 9.44
CA VAL A 220 6.73 -2.00 8.79
C VAL A 220 7.81 -1.76 9.84
N PHE A 221 7.41 -1.19 10.97
CA PHE A 221 8.27 -0.95 12.12
C PHE A 221 7.46 -0.92 13.42
N HIS A 222 8.10 -1.25 14.53
CA HIS A 222 7.57 -1.00 15.87
C HIS A 222 8.69 -0.48 16.77
N TYR A 223 8.33 0.36 17.73
CA TYR A 223 9.26 0.89 18.72
C TYR A 223 8.88 0.38 20.11
N ASP A 224 9.84 -0.23 20.80
CA ASP A 224 9.64 -0.93 22.08
C ASP A 224 9.94 -0.09 23.32
N GLY A 225 10.33 1.16 23.13
CA GLY A 225 10.70 2.06 24.22
C GLY A 225 12.19 2.31 24.36
N PRO A 226 12.56 3.40 25.05
CA PRO A 226 13.94 3.73 25.32
C PRO A 226 14.56 2.67 26.23
N ALA A 227 15.88 2.53 26.20
CA ALA A 227 16.61 1.52 26.96
C ALA A 227 16.24 1.45 28.47
N ALA A 228 15.85 2.58 29.08
CA ALA A 228 15.41 2.63 30.48
C ALA A 228 14.11 1.86 30.76
N ASN A 229 13.16 1.84 29.81
CA ASN A 229 11.82 1.29 29.95
C ASN A 229 11.43 0.37 28.78
N ILE A 230 12.42 -0.22 28.09
CA ILE A 230 12.18 -1.05 26.90
C ILE A 230 11.39 -2.32 27.24
N PHE A 231 10.42 -2.67 26.40
CA PHE A 231 9.70 -3.94 26.46
C PHE A 231 10.50 -5.01 25.70
N ASN A 232 10.73 -6.16 26.33
CA ASN A 232 11.52 -7.24 25.70
C ASN A 232 10.69 -8.11 24.75
N ASN A 233 9.36 -8.01 24.82
CA ASN A 233 8.46 -8.86 24.06
C ASN A 233 7.44 -8.00 23.33
N TYR A 234 7.46 -8.09 22.00
CA TYR A 234 6.44 -7.56 21.11
C TYR A 234 5.76 -8.69 20.34
N SER A 235 4.44 -8.63 20.18
CA SER A 235 3.70 -9.56 19.32
C SER A 235 2.45 -8.93 18.72
N THR A 236 2.04 -9.44 17.57
CA THR A 236 0.78 -9.09 16.90
C THR A 236 -0.18 -10.28 16.84
N LEU A 237 -1.48 -10.00 16.82
CA LEU A 237 -2.53 -11.01 16.68
C LEU A 237 -3.75 -10.44 15.96
N ALA A 238 -4.28 -11.15 14.98
CA ALA A 238 -5.57 -10.82 14.36
C ALA A 238 -6.73 -11.01 15.37
N VAL A 239 -7.67 -10.06 15.43
CA VAL A 239 -8.76 -10.06 16.42
C VAL A 239 -10.12 -10.28 15.76
N GLY A 240 -10.81 -11.38 16.08
CA GLY A 240 -12.16 -11.72 15.57
C GLY A 240 -12.18 -12.90 14.59
N SER A 241 -13.36 -13.24 14.06
CA SER A 241 -13.54 -14.32 13.05
C SER A 241 -13.49 -13.82 11.60
N ASN A 242 -13.72 -12.52 11.38
CA ASN A 242 -13.82 -11.89 10.05
C ASN A 242 -12.65 -10.91 9.81
N SER A 243 -11.56 -11.07 10.56
CA SER A 243 -10.49 -10.10 10.91
C SER A 243 -9.57 -9.65 9.78
N LYS A 244 -10.13 -9.10 8.71
CA LYS A 244 -9.32 -8.66 7.56
C LYS A 244 -8.45 -7.42 7.81
N GLU A 245 -8.58 -6.76 8.98
CA GLU A 245 -7.80 -5.56 9.29
C GLU A 245 -7.61 -5.23 10.78
N ASP A 246 -8.02 -6.13 11.68
CA ASP A 246 -8.08 -5.83 13.10
C ASP A 246 -6.93 -6.52 13.82
N ILE A 247 -5.94 -5.72 14.23
CA ILE A 247 -4.68 -6.22 14.76
C ILE A 247 -4.52 -5.74 16.20
N ARG A 248 -4.18 -6.66 17.10
CA ARG A 248 -3.73 -6.37 18.45
C ARG A 248 -2.21 -6.41 18.51
N HIS A 249 -1.60 -5.27 18.79
CA HIS A 249 -0.19 -5.10 19.12
C HIS A 249 -0.01 -5.20 20.63
N THR A 250 0.97 -5.97 21.09
CA THR A 250 1.16 -6.27 22.51
C THR A 250 2.63 -6.13 22.88
N TRP A 251 2.94 -5.18 23.77
CA TRP A 251 4.25 -5.01 24.41
C TRP A 251 4.21 -5.53 25.85
N ARG A 252 5.17 -6.37 26.22
CA ARG A 252 5.22 -7.07 27.52
C ARG A 252 6.63 -7.13 28.07
N ASN A 253 6.71 -7.43 29.36
CA ASN A 253 7.96 -7.76 30.07
C ASN A 253 9.01 -6.65 29.94
N PRO A 254 8.80 -5.49 30.58
CA PRO A 254 9.81 -4.44 30.62
C PRO A 254 11.13 -4.96 31.18
N SER A 255 12.26 -4.53 30.61
CA SER A 255 13.59 -5.00 30.97
C SER A 255 13.95 -4.77 32.44
N GLY A 256 13.51 -3.65 33.02
CA GLY A 256 13.67 -3.33 34.45
C GLY A 256 12.59 -3.90 35.38
N GLY A 257 11.66 -4.71 34.87
CA GLY A 257 10.43 -5.09 35.58
C GLY A 257 9.37 -3.99 35.56
N PRO A 258 8.21 -4.20 36.23
CA PRO A 258 7.13 -3.23 36.19
C PRO A 258 7.50 -1.84 36.74
N PHE A 259 7.12 -0.77 36.04
CA PHE A 259 7.59 0.60 36.31
C PHE A 259 6.45 1.63 36.33
N ALA A 260 6.61 2.74 37.05
CA ALA A 260 5.63 3.84 37.13
C ALA A 260 5.87 4.99 36.12
N GLY A 261 6.99 4.93 35.41
CA GLY A 261 7.42 5.95 34.45
C GLY A 261 6.68 5.93 33.11
N LEU A 262 7.18 6.74 32.19
CA LEU A 262 6.64 6.92 30.85
C LEU A 262 6.78 5.64 30.01
N ILE A 263 5.68 5.22 29.40
CA ILE A 263 5.68 4.28 28.28
C ILE A 263 5.91 5.10 27.02
N HIS A 264 6.87 4.69 26.19
CA HIS A 264 7.08 5.27 24.87
C HIS A 264 7.09 4.13 23.84
N VAL A 265 6.00 3.91 23.13
CA VAL A 265 5.90 2.81 22.14
C VAL A 265 5.23 3.32 20.88
N GLY A 266 5.52 2.70 19.74
CA GLY A 266 4.96 3.12 18.47
C GLY A 266 4.90 2.00 17.44
N VAL A 267 4.11 2.23 16.40
CA VAL A 267 3.94 1.31 15.28
C VAL A 267 3.88 2.09 13.97
N GLU A 268 4.51 1.53 12.94
CA GLU A 268 4.36 1.94 11.56
C GLU A 268 3.68 0.82 10.78
N GLN A 269 2.52 1.12 10.19
CA GLN A 269 1.81 0.16 9.36
C GLN A 269 1.96 0.49 7.89
N ASP A 270 1.72 -0.50 7.04
CA ASP A 270 1.85 -0.44 5.59
C ASP A 270 0.67 0.25 4.87
N VAL A 271 -0.16 0.95 5.64
CA VAL A 271 -1.20 1.82 5.14
C VAL A 271 -1.08 3.18 5.80
N TYR A 272 -1.48 4.24 5.09
CA TYR A 272 -1.37 5.61 5.59
C TYR A 272 -2.61 6.09 6.36
N ASP A 273 -3.67 5.29 6.35
CA ASP A 273 -4.91 5.57 7.05
C ASP A 273 -5.30 4.30 7.81
N TRP A 274 -4.63 4.06 8.93
CA TRP A 274 -5.06 3.10 9.97
C TRP A 274 -5.38 3.86 11.25
N THR A 275 -6.33 3.33 12.03
CA THR A 275 -6.80 3.96 13.27
C THR A 275 -6.46 3.09 14.47
N VAL A 276 -6.22 3.70 15.63
CA VAL A 276 -6.36 3.00 16.90
C VAL A 276 -7.84 2.66 17.10
N VAL A 277 -8.16 1.53 17.71
CA VAL A 277 -9.52 1.12 18.08
C VAL A 277 -9.69 1.14 19.60
N SER A 278 -8.66 0.68 20.31
CA SER A 278 -8.61 0.67 21.77
C SER A 278 -7.17 0.50 22.20
N ALA A 279 -6.80 1.07 23.34
CA ALA A 279 -5.52 0.76 23.96
C ALA A 279 -5.66 0.64 25.48
N GLU A 280 -4.94 -0.32 26.04
CA GLU A 280 -5.01 -0.63 27.46
C GLU A 280 -3.61 -0.91 27.98
N VAL A 281 -3.25 -0.26 29.08
CA VAL A 281 -2.05 -0.60 29.86
C VAL A 281 -2.41 -1.70 30.83
N ILE A 282 -1.56 -2.72 30.89
CA ILE A 282 -1.70 -3.85 31.81
C ILE A 282 -0.77 -3.66 32.99
N HIS A 283 -1.31 -3.87 34.19
CA HIS A 283 -0.61 -3.78 35.46
C HIS A 283 -0.17 -5.16 35.98
N PRO A 284 0.74 -5.24 36.97
CA PRO A 284 1.21 -6.49 37.57
C PRO A 284 0.12 -7.45 38.08
N ASP A 285 -1.03 -6.91 38.48
CA ASP A 285 -2.19 -7.66 38.95
C ASP A 285 -3.15 -8.07 37.81
N ASN A 286 -2.75 -7.86 36.55
CA ASN A 286 -3.56 -8.00 35.34
C ASN A 286 -4.77 -7.05 35.25
N SER A 287 -4.91 -6.09 36.18
CA SER A 287 -5.85 -4.99 35.97
C SER A 287 -5.43 -4.14 34.78
N ARG A 288 -6.38 -3.44 34.18
CA ARG A 288 -6.18 -2.66 32.96
C ARG A 288 -6.62 -1.22 33.15
N THR A 289 -5.88 -0.30 32.55
CA THR A 289 -6.23 1.11 32.45
C THR A 289 -6.29 1.51 30.98
N ALA A 290 -7.39 2.15 30.57
CA ALA A 290 -7.54 2.65 29.21
C ALA A 290 -6.51 3.76 28.92
N ALA A 291 -5.87 3.68 27.76
CA ALA A 291 -4.87 4.64 27.31
C ALA A 291 -5.43 5.47 26.15
N PRO A 292 -5.78 6.76 26.34
CA PRO A 292 -6.53 7.58 25.38
C PRO A 292 -5.72 7.96 24.13
N LEU A 293 -5.23 6.98 23.37
CA LEU A 293 -4.43 7.21 22.17
C LEU A 293 -5.29 7.83 21.07
N LEU A 294 -4.70 8.77 20.32
CA LEU A 294 -5.34 9.45 19.19
C LEU A 294 -4.93 8.83 17.86
N SER A 295 -5.76 9.01 16.83
CA SER A 295 -5.41 8.71 15.43
C SER A 295 -5.44 9.98 14.59
N PHE A 296 -4.47 10.11 13.68
CA PHE A 296 -4.30 11.24 12.78
C PHE A 296 -4.16 10.76 11.35
N HIS A 297 -4.81 11.47 10.42
CA HIS A 297 -4.84 11.11 9.01
C HIS A 297 -4.81 12.36 8.15
N ASP A 298 -4.32 12.22 6.91
CA ASP A 298 -4.64 13.19 5.87
C ASP A 298 -6.15 13.22 5.65
N TRP A 299 -6.68 14.40 5.37
CA TRP A 299 -8.10 14.62 5.15
C TRP A 299 -8.32 15.38 3.86
N ASN A 300 -9.13 14.82 2.96
CA ASN A 300 -9.71 15.55 1.84
C ASN A 300 -11.23 15.47 1.95
N ASN A 301 -11.88 16.62 1.88
CA ASN A 301 -13.33 16.75 1.76
C ASN A 301 -13.66 16.81 0.28
N VAL A 302 -14.22 15.74 -0.28
CA VAL A 302 -14.64 15.68 -1.69
C VAL A 302 -16.12 15.98 -1.83
N GLY A 303 -16.50 16.75 -2.84
CA GLY A 303 -17.88 16.99 -3.23
C GLY A 303 -18.10 16.62 -4.69
N SER A 304 -19.28 16.08 -5.00
CA SER A 304 -19.68 15.81 -6.38
C SER A 304 -20.26 17.07 -7.04
N ILE A 305 -19.70 17.47 -8.18
CA ILE A 305 -20.38 18.39 -9.09
C ILE A 305 -21.15 17.52 -10.08
N ALA A 306 -22.47 17.74 -10.18
CA ALA A 306 -23.28 17.08 -11.20
C ALA A 306 -22.82 17.56 -12.59
N VAL A 307 -22.09 16.72 -13.31
CA VAL A 307 -21.83 16.92 -14.74
C VAL A 307 -23.10 16.51 -15.49
N PRO A 308 -23.67 17.34 -16.38
CA PRO A 308 -24.82 16.93 -17.19
C PRO A 308 -24.41 15.72 -18.04
N ALA A 309 -25.20 14.65 -17.97
CA ALA A 309 -24.94 13.39 -18.67
C ALA A 309 -24.68 13.63 -20.16
N VAL A 310 -23.46 13.37 -20.61
CA VAL A 310 -23.16 13.16 -22.03
C VAL A 310 -23.28 11.66 -22.27
N GLU A 311 -24.29 11.25 -23.03
CA GLU A 311 -24.48 9.85 -23.43
C GLU A 311 -23.21 9.35 -24.14
N PRO A 312 -22.53 8.33 -23.60
CA PRO A 312 -21.27 7.92 -24.17
C PRO A 312 -21.49 7.03 -25.41
N THR A 313 -20.99 7.44 -26.58
CA THR A 313 -21.06 6.63 -27.81
C THR A 313 -19.91 5.63 -27.88
N ALA A 314 -20.20 4.34 -27.71
CA ALA A 314 -19.22 3.27 -27.93
C ALA A 314 -18.84 3.16 -29.43
N THR A 315 -17.55 2.99 -29.71
CA THR A 315 -17.06 2.77 -31.08
C THR A 315 -16.64 1.31 -31.23
N ILE A 316 -17.23 0.60 -32.19
CA ILE A 316 -16.87 -0.80 -32.49
C ILE A 316 -15.81 -0.79 -33.58
N SER A 317 -14.61 -1.31 -33.29
CA SER A 317 -13.60 -1.62 -34.28
C SER A 317 -13.59 -3.14 -34.53
N LEU A 318 -13.68 -3.53 -35.79
CA LEU A 318 -13.56 -4.93 -36.22
C LEU A 318 -12.17 -5.13 -36.82
N ASP A 319 -11.33 -5.92 -36.17
CA ASP A 319 -10.12 -6.43 -36.80
C ASP A 319 -10.50 -7.54 -37.80
N SER A 320 -10.23 -7.28 -39.07
CA SER A 320 -10.50 -8.18 -40.19
C SER A 320 -9.64 -9.45 -40.22
N GLN A 321 -8.62 -9.60 -39.34
CA GLN A 321 -7.75 -10.78 -39.32
C GLN A 321 -8.02 -11.76 -38.17
N SER A 322 -8.50 -11.29 -37.01
CA SER A 322 -8.77 -12.15 -35.84
C SER A 322 -10.26 -12.46 -35.61
N GLY A 323 -11.19 -11.73 -36.23
CA GLY A 323 -12.63 -11.89 -36.00
C GLY A 323 -13.08 -11.53 -34.58
N VAL A 324 -12.21 -10.91 -33.78
CA VAL A 324 -12.50 -10.41 -32.43
C VAL A 324 -13.00 -8.97 -32.54
N ALA A 325 -14.21 -8.71 -32.05
CA ALA A 325 -14.73 -7.35 -31.93
C ALA A 325 -14.11 -6.70 -30.69
N THR A 326 -13.36 -5.62 -30.87
CA THR A 326 -12.88 -4.80 -29.74
C THR A 326 -13.95 -3.74 -29.48
N VAL A 327 -14.68 -3.90 -28.38
CA VAL A 327 -15.53 -2.83 -27.85
C VAL A 327 -14.60 -1.88 -27.10
N ILE A 328 -14.34 -0.71 -27.69
CA ILE A 328 -13.72 0.37 -26.94
C ILE A 328 -14.85 0.96 -26.10
N ALA A 329 -14.88 0.58 -24.82
CA ALA A 329 -15.78 1.18 -23.86
C ALA A 329 -15.52 2.70 -23.86
N PRO A 330 -16.56 3.52 -23.90
CA PRO A 330 -16.38 4.95 -23.79
C PRO A 330 -15.73 5.29 -22.45
N ASP A 331 -14.87 6.30 -22.46
CA ASP A 331 -14.35 6.94 -21.27
C ASP A 331 -15.53 7.27 -20.34
N GLN A 332 -15.65 6.57 -19.23
CA GLN A 332 -16.62 6.89 -18.19
C GLN A 332 -16.15 8.23 -17.61
N THR A 333 -16.70 9.33 -18.11
CA THR A 333 -16.57 10.63 -17.44
C THR A 333 -17.32 10.52 -16.12
N PHE A 334 -16.62 10.04 -15.09
CA PHE A 334 -17.04 10.19 -13.70
C PHE A 334 -17.25 11.69 -13.44
N GLY A 335 -18.32 12.04 -12.75
CA GLY A 335 -18.52 13.44 -12.34
C GLY A 335 -17.27 13.89 -11.59
N GLU A 336 -16.66 15.01 -11.99
CA GLU A 336 -15.42 15.48 -11.37
C GLU A 336 -15.65 15.63 -9.86
N GLU A 337 -15.06 14.72 -9.08
CA GLU A 337 -14.96 14.90 -7.64
C GLU A 337 -14.06 16.10 -7.40
N LYS A 338 -14.66 17.17 -6.88
CA LYS A 338 -13.90 18.37 -6.54
C LYS A 338 -13.54 18.30 -5.07
N ILE A 339 -12.25 18.42 -4.78
CA ILE A 339 -11.78 18.65 -3.42
C ILE A 339 -12.32 20.02 -2.97
N LEU A 340 -13.21 19.99 -1.98
CA LEU A 340 -13.81 21.16 -1.35
C LEU A 340 -12.94 21.72 -0.23
N GLY A 341 -12.22 20.85 0.49
CA GLY A 341 -11.32 21.22 1.57
C GLY A 341 -10.30 20.13 1.86
N ARG A 342 -9.18 20.50 2.47
CA ARG A 342 -8.05 19.63 2.76
C ARG A 342 -7.48 19.91 4.14
N GLY A 343 -6.88 18.91 4.77
CA GLY A 343 -6.24 19.09 6.05
C GLY A 343 -5.93 17.79 6.77
N ILE A 344 -6.15 17.79 8.08
CA ILE A 344 -5.79 16.66 8.96
C ILE A 344 -7.03 16.23 9.73
N LEU A 345 -7.33 14.94 9.70
CA LEU A 345 -8.39 14.33 10.49
C LEU A 345 -7.80 13.80 11.80
N LEU A 346 -8.30 14.32 12.92
CA LEU A 346 -8.13 13.77 14.25
C LEU A 346 -9.36 12.91 14.57
N SER A 347 -9.14 11.74 15.14
CA SER A 347 -10.21 10.94 15.74
C SER A 347 -9.84 10.37 17.10
N ASN A 348 -10.83 10.32 17.99
CA ASN A 348 -10.78 9.57 19.24
C ASN A 348 -11.76 8.40 19.15
N SER A 349 -11.27 7.23 18.79
CA SER A 349 -12.03 5.99 18.66
C SER A 349 -12.16 5.21 19.96
N GLN A 350 -11.63 5.74 21.06
CA GLN A 350 -11.59 5.05 22.33
C GLN A 350 -12.88 5.24 23.14
N ALA A 351 -13.18 4.26 23.99
CA ALA A 351 -14.39 4.27 24.83
C ALA A 351 -14.48 5.44 25.83
N VAL A 352 -13.38 6.19 26.04
CA VAL A 352 -13.32 7.26 27.04
C VAL A 352 -13.22 8.62 26.33
N PRO A 353 -14.15 9.56 26.60
CA PRO A 353 -14.00 10.95 26.20
C PRO A 353 -12.67 11.50 26.70
N SER A 354 -11.92 12.11 25.79
CA SER A 354 -10.58 12.60 26.11
C SER A 354 -10.52 14.10 25.88
N GLN A 355 -9.98 14.82 26.86
CA GLN A 355 -9.66 16.22 26.66
C GLN A 355 -8.37 16.29 25.86
N ILE A 356 -8.42 16.93 24.71
CA ILE A 356 -7.28 17.10 23.80
C ILE A 356 -6.76 18.53 23.92
N SER A 357 -5.47 18.67 24.16
CA SER A 357 -4.72 19.93 24.27
C SER A 357 -3.42 19.86 23.47
N ASP A 358 -2.68 20.97 23.44
CA ASP A 358 -1.29 21.01 22.95
C ASP A 358 -1.14 20.49 21.52
N LEU A 359 -2.10 20.86 20.66
CA LEU A 359 -2.10 20.48 19.26
C LEU A 359 -1.07 21.30 18.46
N MET A 360 -0.16 20.61 17.80
CA MET A 360 0.97 21.20 17.09
C MET A 360 1.17 20.50 15.74
N LEU A 361 1.58 21.28 14.75
CA LEU A 361 2.01 20.79 13.44
C LEU A 361 3.48 21.15 13.25
N VAL A 362 4.29 20.20 12.79
CA VAL A 362 5.72 20.41 12.56
C VAL A 362 6.08 19.92 11.17
N GLU A 363 6.57 20.84 10.33
CA GLU A 363 7.05 20.51 8.98
C GLU A 363 8.41 19.78 9.07
N VAL A 364 8.42 18.52 8.64
CA VAL A 364 9.57 17.62 8.74
C VAL A 364 10.03 17.09 7.38
N ASP A 365 9.61 17.76 6.32
CA ASP A 365 9.92 17.45 4.93
C ASP A 365 11.41 17.17 4.71
N GLY A 366 11.70 15.98 4.16
CA GLY A 366 13.05 15.56 3.79
C GLY A 366 13.98 15.26 4.98
N MET A 367 13.48 15.26 6.22
CA MET A 367 14.27 14.90 7.40
C MET A 367 14.46 13.39 7.56
N GLY A 368 13.62 12.58 6.91
CA GLY A 368 13.69 11.12 6.98
C GLY A 368 13.44 10.58 8.38
N LEU A 369 12.50 11.18 9.11
CA LEU A 369 12.14 10.73 10.46
C LEU A 369 11.42 9.39 10.39
N GLY A 370 11.78 8.46 11.27
CA GLY A 370 11.02 7.24 11.52
C GLY A 370 10.27 7.30 12.84
N VAL A 371 9.50 6.25 13.16
CA VAL A 371 8.74 6.15 14.43
C VAL A 371 9.62 6.36 15.67
N ALA A 372 10.87 5.88 15.65
CA ALA A 372 11.81 6.06 16.77
C ALA A 372 12.18 7.54 17.01
N ASP A 373 12.11 8.38 15.98
CA ASP A 373 12.40 9.82 16.07
C ASP A 373 11.20 10.63 16.57
N LEU A 374 9.99 10.05 16.52
CA LEU A 374 8.74 10.68 16.95
C LEU A 374 8.64 10.70 18.47
N ASN A 375 9.36 11.62 19.09
CA ASN A 375 9.49 11.73 20.53
C ASN A 375 9.62 13.18 21.00
N ARG A 376 9.57 13.37 22.32
CA ARG A 376 9.65 14.68 22.97
C ARG A 376 10.96 15.41 22.67
N ASP A 377 12.10 14.72 22.66
CA ASP A 377 13.41 15.34 22.44
C ASP A 377 13.52 15.90 21.02
N THR A 378 12.98 15.18 20.03
CA THR A 378 12.85 15.67 18.65
C THR A 378 11.93 16.87 18.56
N LEU A 379 10.77 16.84 19.23
CA LEU A 379 9.85 17.98 19.26
C LEU A 379 10.51 19.23 19.87
N GLU A 380 11.21 19.08 21.00
CA GLU A 380 11.88 20.20 21.67
C GLU A 380 13.02 20.79 20.81
N ARG A 381 13.77 19.94 20.09
CA ARG A 381 14.77 20.39 19.11
C ARG A 381 14.13 21.17 17.97
N LEU A 382 13.09 20.62 17.34
CA LEU A 382 12.39 21.27 16.23
C LEU A 382 11.70 22.57 16.66
N ARG A 383 11.27 22.65 17.93
CA ARG A 383 10.75 23.89 18.53
C ARG A 383 11.84 24.95 18.65
N ALA A 384 13.03 24.58 19.10
CA ALA A 384 14.17 25.49 19.18
C ALA A 384 14.57 26.01 17.78
N ASP A 385 14.39 25.20 16.74
CA ASP A 385 14.62 25.58 15.34
C ASP A 385 13.47 26.39 14.74
N GLY A 386 12.40 26.66 15.49
CA GLY A 386 11.27 27.47 15.04
C GLY A 386 10.33 26.76 14.05
N LYS A 387 10.41 25.42 13.93
CA LYS A 387 9.59 24.62 12.99
C LYS A 387 8.20 24.25 13.52
N VAL A 388 7.96 24.44 14.81
CA VAL A 388 6.70 24.05 15.45
C VAL A 388 5.64 25.13 15.29
N TYR A 389 4.54 24.79 14.66
CA TYR A 389 3.32 25.58 14.65
C TYR A 389 2.37 25.11 15.76
N ASP A 390 2.27 25.88 16.83
CA ASP A 390 1.22 25.70 17.83
C ASP A 390 -0.13 26.16 17.23
N VAL A 391 -1.11 25.25 17.16
CA VAL A 391 -2.43 25.53 16.57
C VAL A 391 -3.23 26.45 17.51
N LYS A 392 -3.18 27.76 17.27
CA LYS A 392 -3.75 28.78 18.18
C LYS A 392 -5.26 28.73 18.27
N GLU A 393 -5.89 28.27 17.20
CA GLU A 393 -7.33 28.05 17.08
C GLU A 393 -7.81 26.90 17.97
N TRP A 394 -6.88 26.04 18.40
CA TRP A 394 -7.19 24.93 19.29
C TRP A 394 -7.21 25.38 20.74
N GLN A 395 -8.36 25.16 21.40
CA GLN A 395 -8.49 25.24 22.84
C GLN A 395 -8.70 23.83 23.39
N PRO A 396 -8.34 23.54 24.67
CA PRO A 396 -8.57 22.23 25.27
C PRO A 396 -10.02 21.76 25.06
N THR A 397 -10.17 20.68 24.29
CA THR A 397 -11.46 20.26 23.74
C THR A 397 -11.74 18.82 24.11
N ILE A 398 -12.93 18.54 24.65
CA ILE A 398 -13.39 17.15 24.84
C ILE A 398 -13.78 16.59 23.48
N VAL A 399 -13.19 15.47 23.11
CA VAL A 399 -13.55 14.69 21.91
C VAL A 399 -14.12 13.35 22.37
N ASP A 400 -15.38 13.12 22.03
CA ASP A 400 -16.11 11.91 22.40
C ASP A 400 -15.71 10.70 21.54
N ASN A 401 -16.09 9.51 22.00
CA ASN A 401 -15.84 8.26 21.26
C ASN A 401 -16.47 8.30 19.86
N GLY A 402 -15.65 8.04 18.84
CA GLY A 402 -16.06 8.02 17.44
C GLY A 402 -16.21 9.40 16.82
N GLU A 403 -15.99 10.46 17.60
CA GLU A 403 -16.06 11.82 17.09
C GLU A 403 -14.84 12.12 16.19
N ARG A 404 -15.11 12.82 15.09
CA ARG A 404 -14.15 13.24 14.08
C ARG A 404 -13.97 14.74 14.13
N VAL A 405 -12.71 15.17 14.13
CA VAL A 405 -12.34 16.59 14.13
C VAL A 405 -11.38 16.84 12.97
N ALA A 406 -11.74 17.72 12.05
CA ALA A 406 -10.88 18.11 10.94
C ALA A 406 -10.17 19.44 11.27
N LEU A 407 -8.85 19.45 11.12
CA LEU A 407 -8.04 20.66 11.06
C LEU A 407 -7.91 21.04 9.59
N MET A 408 -8.67 22.04 9.16
CA MET A 408 -8.71 22.43 7.76
C MET A 408 -7.55 23.37 7.46
N LEU A 409 -6.66 22.90 6.57
CA LEU A 409 -5.52 23.66 6.07
C LEU A 409 -5.93 24.56 4.90
N GLU A 410 -6.86 24.11 4.06
CA GLU A 410 -7.38 24.84 2.92
C GLU A 410 -8.83 24.47 2.61
N GLY A 411 -9.59 25.42 2.05
CA GLY A 411 -10.87 25.18 1.42
C GLY A 411 -12.06 25.28 2.37
N SER A 412 -12.96 24.30 2.32
CA SER A 412 -14.25 24.30 3.01
C SER A 412 -14.53 22.97 3.69
N GLY A 413 -14.94 23.05 4.95
CA GLY A 413 -15.44 21.92 5.75
C GLY A 413 -16.93 21.65 5.57
N SER A 414 -17.60 22.30 4.61
CA SER A 414 -19.02 22.07 4.34
C SER A 414 -19.30 20.60 4.03
N GLY A 415 -20.33 20.02 4.65
CA GLY A 415 -20.71 18.62 4.48
C GLY A 415 -19.91 17.63 5.33
N PHE A 416 -18.86 18.07 6.04
CA PHE A 416 -18.12 17.20 6.95
C PHE A 416 -18.98 16.84 8.17
N PRO A 417 -19.13 15.55 8.53
CA PRO A 417 -20.02 15.10 9.60
C PRO A 417 -19.48 15.34 11.03
N GLY A 418 -18.38 16.08 11.18
CA GLY A 418 -17.70 16.35 12.45
C GLY A 418 -17.38 17.82 12.67
N ARG A 419 -16.57 18.11 13.68
CA ARG A 419 -16.11 19.49 13.94
C ARG A 419 -15.00 19.86 12.96
N VAL A 420 -15.02 21.11 12.49
CA VAL A 420 -13.98 21.65 11.62
C VAL A 420 -13.35 22.85 12.31
N PHE A 421 -12.02 22.85 12.40
CA PHE A 421 -11.21 23.96 12.84
C PHE A 421 -10.46 24.48 11.63
N ASP A 422 -10.84 25.65 11.14
CA ASP A 422 -10.13 26.32 10.07
C ASP A 422 -8.85 26.96 10.62
N ILE A 423 -7.71 26.41 10.23
CA ILE A 423 -6.39 26.91 10.62
C ILE A 423 -5.70 27.65 9.49
N ASN A 424 -6.25 27.59 8.26
CA ASN A 424 -5.78 28.30 7.07
C ASN A 424 -4.25 28.30 6.91
N ARG A 425 -3.68 27.09 6.80
CA ARG A 425 -2.25 26.82 6.60
C ARG A 425 -2.02 26.03 5.31
N PRO A 426 -2.35 26.59 4.14
CA PRO A 426 -2.17 25.89 2.87
C PRO A 426 -0.70 25.58 2.56
N ASP A 427 0.23 26.30 3.19
CA ASP A 427 1.67 26.04 3.11
C ASP A 427 2.11 24.71 3.74
N LEU A 428 1.28 24.12 4.61
CA LEU A 428 1.53 22.80 5.19
C LEU A 428 0.89 21.65 4.39
N LEU A 429 0.16 21.95 3.31
CA LEU A 429 -0.41 20.90 2.48
C LEU A 429 0.68 20.15 1.71
N ASP A 430 0.44 18.84 1.56
CA ASP A 430 1.33 17.93 0.82
C ASP A 430 2.77 17.87 1.37
N GLN A 431 3.00 18.43 2.56
CA GLN A 431 4.23 18.29 3.33
C GLN A 431 4.16 17.04 4.20
N GLU A 432 5.32 16.46 4.49
CA GLU A 432 5.56 15.53 5.57
C GLU A 432 5.48 16.28 6.91
N LEU A 433 4.54 15.86 7.76
CA LEU A 433 4.24 16.53 9.02
C LEU A 433 4.37 15.56 10.19
N MET A 434 5.06 16.02 11.23
CA MET A 434 4.91 15.46 12.57
C MET A 434 3.76 16.22 13.27
N VAL A 435 2.65 15.52 13.46
CA VAL A 435 1.47 16.02 14.18
C VAL A 435 1.55 15.58 15.62
N VAL A 436 1.40 16.52 16.54
CA VAL A 436 1.48 16.27 17.98
C VAL A 436 0.20 16.74 18.65
N ALA A 437 -0.35 15.92 19.54
CA ALA A 437 -1.37 16.38 20.49
C ALA A 437 -1.32 15.60 21.79
N THR A 438 -1.75 16.26 22.86
CA THR A 438 -1.89 15.63 24.17
C THR A 438 -3.36 15.30 24.44
N SER A 439 -3.66 14.05 24.76
CA SER A 439 -4.96 13.60 25.24
C SER A 439 -4.90 13.26 26.73
N LYS A 440 -5.99 13.58 27.44
CA LYS A 440 -6.11 13.35 28.87
C LYS A 440 -7.45 12.71 29.22
N SER A 441 -7.38 11.66 30.03
CA SER A 441 -8.52 11.03 30.71
C SER A 441 -8.39 11.19 32.24
N SER A 442 -9.25 10.53 33.01
CA SER A 442 -9.12 10.45 34.47
C SER A 442 -7.82 9.78 34.92
N ASP A 443 -7.37 8.78 34.17
CA ASP A 443 -6.35 7.82 34.60
C ASP A 443 -5.03 7.93 33.83
N ALA A 444 -5.01 8.73 32.75
CA ALA A 444 -3.84 8.84 31.88
C ALA A 444 -3.72 10.20 31.19
N VAL A 445 -2.48 10.56 30.88
CA VAL A 445 -2.11 11.61 29.93
C VAL A 445 -1.25 10.96 28.85
N VAL A 446 -1.57 11.22 27.59
CA VAL A 446 -0.85 10.67 26.44
C VAL A 446 -0.45 11.80 25.51
N THR A 447 0.81 11.85 25.10
CA THR A 447 1.21 12.65 23.92
C THR A 447 1.32 11.72 22.73
N THR A 448 0.57 12.00 21.69
CA THR A 448 0.60 11.26 20.42
C THR A 448 1.44 12.02 19.42
N TYR A 449 2.35 11.32 18.75
CA TYR A 449 3.14 11.83 17.65
C TYR A 449 2.83 11.00 16.41
N ALA A 450 2.25 11.61 15.37
CA ALA A 450 1.95 10.95 14.12
C ALA A 450 2.77 11.56 12.98
N LEU A 451 3.36 10.71 12.15
CA LEU A 451 4.04 11.13 10.93
C LEU A 451 3.08 10.92 9.75
N ILE A 452 2.48 12.00 9.29
CA ILE A 452 1.57 12.01 8.13
C ILE A 452 2.29 12.68 6.95
N GLY A 453 1.72 12.63 5.75
CA GLY A 453 2.34 13.34 4.63
C GLY A 453 3.58 12.67 4.04
N THR A 454 3.99 11.48 4.52
CA THR A 454 5.16 10.74 4.00
C THR A 454 5.08 10.48 2.49
N PRO A 455 6.17 10.57 1.71
CA PRO A 455 6.10 10.20 0.30
C PRO A 455 5.77 8.69 0.14
N PRO A 456 5.06 8.28 -0.92
CA PRO A 456 4.81 6.86 -1.16
C PRO A 456 6.14 6.13 -1.36
N ILE A 457 6.27 4.97 -0.70
CA ILE A 457 7.34 4.01 -0.99
C ILE A 457 6.99 3.40 -2.34
N ALA A 458 7.62 3.93 -3.38
CA ALA A 458 7.54 3.40 -4.73
C ALA A 458 8.79 2.56 -5.04
N GLY A 459 8.63 1.57 -5.91
CA GLY A 459 9.75 0.72 -6.30
C GLY A 459 9.47 -0.17 -7.49
N VAL A 460 8.42 0.14 -8.27
CA VAL A 460 8.27 -0.34 -9.64
C VAL A 460 9.19 0.49 -10.54
N THR A 461 10.47 0.47 -10.23
CA THR A 461 11.55 0.91 -11.12
C THR A 461 12.32 -0.33 -11.52
N GLY A 462 11.61 -1.30 -12.10
CA GLY A 462 12.28 -2.49 -12.60
C GLY A 462 13.10 -2.13 -13.84
N THR A 463 14.29 -2.70 -13.92
CA THR A 463 14.93 -3.00 -15.20
C THR A 463 13.88 -3.69 -16.06
N PRO A 464 13.48 -3.13 -17.22
CA PRO A 464 12.50 -3.76 -18.10
C PRO A 464 12.88 -5.22 -18.31
N THR A 465 11.96 -6.15 -18.11
CA THR A 465 12.16 -7.51 -18.61
C THR A 465 12.34 -7.40 -20.12
N LEU A 466 13.52 -7.75 -20.60
CA LEU A 466 13.78 -7.72 -22.04
C LEU A 466 13.02 -8.89 -22.65
N LEU A 467 12.21 -8.60 -23.68
CA LEU A 467 11.60 -9.66 -24.46
C LEU A 467 12.72 -10.60 -24.94
N GLY A 468 12.56 -11.91 -24.73
CA GLY A 468 13.59 -12.90 -25.06
C GLY A 468 14.65 -13.18 -23.98
N ASP A 469 14.67 -12.45 -22.86
CA ASP A 469 15.54 -12.75 -21.70
C ASP A 469 14.89 -13.84 -20.83
N TYR A 470 14.85 -15.05 -21.38
CA TYR A 470 14.18 -16.22 -20.80
C TYR A 470 14.84 -16.74 -19.51
N ASN A 471 16.11 -16.46 -19.27
CA ASN A 471 16.79 -16.76 -18.01
C ASN A 471 16.81 -15.59 -17.02
N ARG A 472 16.35 -14.41 -17.46
CA ARG A 472 16.16 -13.18 -16.67
C ARG A 472 17.44 -12.66 -16.03
N ASN A 473 18.58 -12.81 -16.71
CA ASN A 473 19.85 -12.28 -16.23
C ASN A 473 20.05 -10.80 -16.57
N GLY A 474 19.05 -10.17 -17.19
CA GLY A 474 19.07 -8.78 -17.63
C GLY A 474 19.71 -8.60 -19.01
N LYS A 475 19.92 -9.68 -19.76
CA LYS A 475 20.49 -9.71 -21.11
C LYS A 475 19.81 -10.78 -21.94
N VAL A 476 19.52 -10.47 -23.19
CA VAL A 476 19.05 -11.45 -24.18
C VAL A 476 20.26 -12.01 -24.90
N ASP A 477 20.72 -13.20 -24.51
CA ASP A 477 21.91 -13.83 -25.06
C ASP A 477 21.73 -15.33 -25.36
N ALA A 478 22.84 -16.05 -25.59
CA ALA A 478 22.80 -17.46 -25.97
C ALA A 478 22.33 -18.38 -24.82
N ALA A 479 22.40 -17.93 -23.56
CA ALA A 479 21.87 -18.68 -22.44
C ALA A 479 20.33 -18.75 -22.50
N ASP A 480 19.66 -17.69 -22.97
CA ASP A 480 18.20 -17.67 -23.17
C ASP A 480 17.74 -18.63 -24.26
N TYR A 481 18.52 -18.75 -25.34
CA TYR A 481 18.27 -19.76 -26.37
C TYR A 481 18.23 -21.18 -25.79
N THR A 482 19.05 -21.44 -24.77
CA THR A 482 19.09 -22.74 -24.11
C THR A 482 17.79 -22.97 -23.32
N VAL A 483 17.27 -21.94 -22.64
CA VAL A 483 15.96 -22.00 -21.97
C VAL A 483 14.82 -22.24 -22.97
N TRP A 484 14.81 -21.54 -24.11
CA TRP A 484 13.83 -21.78 -25.17
C TRP A 484 13.91 -23.21 -25.71
N LYS A 485 15.12 -23.67 -26.04
CA LYS A 485 15.34 -24.98 -26.64
C LYS A 485 14.97 -26.11 -25.69
N ASP A 486 15.32 -26.00 -24.41
CA ASP A 486 15.00 -27.00 -23.39
C ASP A 486 13.49 -27.10 -23.12
N ASN A 487 12.75 -26.02 -23.42
CA ASN A 487 11.31 -25.96 -23.28
C ASN A 487 10.55 -26.03 -24.63
N PHE A 488 11.22 -26.30 -25.76
CA PHE A 488 10.55 -26.29 -27.06
C PHE A 488 9.41 -27.31 -27.15
N SER A 489 8.25 -26.88 -27.67
CA SER A 489 6.96 -27.59 -27.67
C SER A 489 6.33 -27.83 -26.28
N SER A 490 6.86 -27.19 -25.23
CA SER A 490 6.27 -27.25 -23.90
C SER A 490 4.98 -26.42 -23.85
N THR A 491 3.93 -27.03 -23.30
CA THR A 491 2.66 -26.37 -22.92
C THR A 491 2.48 -26.32 -21.40
N VAL A 492 3.55 -26.62 -20.65
CA VAL A 492 3.53 -26.75 -19.19
C VAL A 492 4.59 -25.85 -18.56
N ASN A 493 5.84 -26.00 -18.97
CA ASN A 493 6.91 -25.06 -18.63
C ASN A 493 7.01 -23.99 -19.72
N LEU A 494 6.50 -22.80 -19.44
CA LEU A 494 6.41 -21.68 -20.38
C LEU A 494 7.46 -20.60 -20.09
N ALA A 495 8.58 -20.97 -19.47
CA ALA A 495 9.69 -20.05 -19.15
C ALA A 495 10.24 -19.30 -20.38
N ALA A 496 9.99 -19.81 -21.59
CA ALA A 496 10.38 -19.20 -22.85
C ALA A 496 9.21 -18.91 -23.80
N ASP A 497 7.98 -18.78 -23.27
CA ASP A 497 6.82 -18.30 -24.03
C ASP A 497 6.90 -16.77 -24.11
N GLY A 498 7.67 -16.27 -25.06
CA GLY A 498 7.94 -14.85 -25.24
C GLY A 498 6.81 -14.08 -25.91
N ASN A 499 5.87 -14.77 -26.57
CA ASN A 499 4.70 -14.14 -27.19
C ASN A 499 3.40 -14.30 -26.36
N GLY A 500 3.43 -15.11 -25.30
CA GLY A 500 2.31 -15.32 -24.38
C GLY A 500 1.18 -16.18 -24.93
N ASN A 501 1.42 -17.02 -25.95
CA ASN A 501 0.38 -17.82 -26.59
C ASN A 501 0.08 -19.15 -25.86
N GLY A 502 0.81 -19.47 -24.80
CA GLY A 502 0.64 -20.68 -24.00
C GLY A 502 1.38 -21.92 -24.54
N VAL A 503 2.29 -21.76 -25.51
CA VAL A 503 3.16 -22.83 -26.00
C VAL A 503 4.54 -22.27 -26.36
N VAL A 504 5.61 -22.87 -25.86
CA VAL A 504 6.96 -22.50 -26.29
C VAL A 504 7.22 -23.06 -27.68
N ASP A 505 7.19 -22.22 -28.71
CA ASP A 505 7.31 -22.62 -30.10
C ASP A 505 8.27 -21.73 -30.92
N ALA A 506 8.18 -21.82 -32.24
CA ALA A 506 9.07 -21.08 -33.15
C ALA A 506 8.79 -19.56 -33.17
N ALA A 507 7.60 -19.12 -32.78
CA ALA A 507 7.29 -17.70 -32.64
C ALA A 507 8.04 -17.10 -31.44
N ASP A 508 8.24 -17.85 -30.36
CA ASP A 508 9.06 -17.41 -29.23
C ASP A 508 10.54 -17.30 -29.58
N TYR A 509 11.05 -18.25 -30.37
CA TYR A 509 12.39 -18.12 -30.95
C TYR A 509 12.55 -16.79 -31.70
N THR A 510 11.50 -16.34 -32.39
CA THR A 510 11.51 -15.07 -33.11
C THR A 510 11.57 -13.90 -32.11
N VAL A 511 10.84 -13.96 -31.00
CA VAL A 511 10.95 -12.98 -29.90
C VAL A 511 12.38 -12.90 -29.35
N TRP A 512 13.01 -14.03 -29.03
CA TRP A 512 14.41 -14.07 -28.58
C TRP A 512 15.37 -13.49 -29.62
N LYS A 513 15.22 -13.93 -30.88
CA LYS A 513 16.10 -13.53 -31.97
C LYS A 513 16.02 -12.04 -32.25
N ASP A 514 14.81 -11.47 -32.25
CA ASP A 514 14.56 -10.06 -32.54
C ASP A 514 15.13 -9.15 -31.45
N ASN A 515 15.28 -9.67 -30.22
CA ASN A 515 15.82 -8.95 -29.09
C ASN A 515 17.26 -9.37 -28.73
N PHE A 516 17.91 -10.25 -29.49
CA PHE A 516 19.24 -10.77 -29.18
C PHE A 516 20.29 -9.64 -29.07
N GLY A 517 21.00 -9.62 -27.95
CA GLY A 517 21.97 -8.58 -27.59
C GLY A 517 21.38 -7.40 -26.84
N ALA A 518 20.06 -7.36 -26.60
CA ALA A 518 19.46 -6.39 -25.70
C ALA A 518 20.02 -6.59 -24.27
N THR A 519 20.32 -5.49 -23.58
CA THR A 519 20.80 -5.51 -22.20
C THR A 519 20.13 -4.41 -21.40
N THR A 520 19.78 -4.70 -20.15
CA THR A 520 19.26 -3.70 -19.24
C THR A 520 20.41 -2.77 -18.84
N SER A 521 20.32 -1.50 -19.20
CA SER A 521 21.33 -0.51 -18.81
C SER A 521 21.16 -0.21 -17.33
N ARG A 522 21.98 -0.83 -16.49
CA ARG A 522 22.10 -0.47 -15.08
C ARG A 522 22.71 0.93 -15.01
N SER A 523 21.89 1.95 -14.86
CA SER A 523 22.34 3.26 -14.38
C SER A 523 22.81 3.08 -12.93
N VAL A 524 24.06 2.63 -12.76
CA VAL A 524 24.76 2.80 -11.50
C VAL A 524 25.05 4.30 -11.43
N THR A 525 24.23 5.05 -10.70
CA THR A 525 24.72 6.26 -10.04
C THR A 525 25.65 5.79 -8.93
N GLU A 526 26.82 5.27 -9.31
CA GLU A 526 27.95 5.30 -8.41
C GLU A 526 28.23 6.78 -8.21
N ALA A 527 28.11 7.27 -6.97
CA ALA A 527 28.60 8.59 -6.62
C ALA A 527 30.09 8.58 -6.98
N VAL A 528 30.42 9.14 -8.14
CA VAL A 528 31.80 9.43 -8.52
C VAL A 528 32.29 10.36 -7.41
N PRO A 529 33.27 9.95 -6.59
CA PRO A 529 33.87 10.88 -5.65
C PRO A 529 34.41 12.02 -6.49
N GLU A 530 33.88 13.23 -6.31
CA GLU A 530 34.39 14.38 -7.03
C GLU A 530 35.90 14.42 -6.77
N PRO A 531 36.75 14.46 -7.82
CA PRO A 531 38.17 14.66 -7.60
C PRO A 531 38.29 16.00 -6.87
N ILE A 532 38.68 15.93 -5.60
CA ILE A 532 39.04 17.05 -4.73
C ILE A 532 40.05 17.95 -5.45
N MET A 533 39.54 18.88 -6.26
CA MET A 533 40.30 19.92 -6.94
C MET A 533 40.73 21.04 -5.98
N VAL A 534 40.69 20.79 -4.66
CA VAL A 534 41.18 21.72 -3.63
C VAL A 534 42.70 21.53 -3.37
N GLY A 535 43.32 20.45 -3.87
CA GLY A 535 44.75 20.18 -3.63
C GLY A 535 45.75 20.88 -4.56
N TRP A 536 45.34 21.32 -5.76
CA TRP A 536 46.29 21.82 -6.78
C TRP A 536 46.33 23.35 -6.95
N MET A 537 45.36 24.10 -6.41
CA MET A 537 45.40 25.58 -6.43
C MET A 537 46.33 26.21 -5.36
N LEU A 538 46.80 25.44 -4.36
CA LEU A 538 47.74 25.97 -3.35
C LEU A 538 49.23 25.77 -3.69
N LEU A 539 49.57 24.97 -4.72
CA LEU A 539 50.96 24.79 -5.16
C LEU A 539 51.41 25.77 -6.26
N ILE A 540 50.49 26.44 -6.94
CA ILE A 540 50.83 27.46 -7.95
C ILE A 540 50.96 28.87 -7.33
N CYS A 541 50.27 29.16 -6.22
CA CYS A 541 50.41 30.43 -5.50
C CYS A 541 51.68 30.52 -4.62
N GLY A 542 52.26 29.38 -4.20
CA GLY A 542 53.51 29.34 -3.41
C GLY A 542 54.78 29.54 -4.24
N TRP A 543 54.75 29.25 -5.55
CA TRP A 543 55.92 29.38 -6.44
C TRP A 543 56.09 30.82 -6.97
N LEU A 544 55.02 31.60 -7.07
CA LEU A 544 55.05 32.98 -7.57
C LEU A 544 55.44 34.04 -6.51
N VAL A 545 55.43 33.69 -5.21
CA VAL A 545 55.83 34.61 -4.12
C VAL A 545 57.33 34.50 -3.78
N ARG A 546 58.02 33.43 -4.19
CA ARG A 546 59.47 33.23 -3.92
C ARG A 546 60.43 33.78 -4.97
N HIS A 547 59.94 34.44 -6.04
CA HIS A 547 60.78 35.03 -7.10
C HIS A 547 60.72 36.56 -7.22
N ARG A 548 60.26 37.27 -6.19
CA ARG A 548 60.41 38.74 -6.08
C ARG A 548 61.08 39.13 -4.77
N SER A 549 62.38 38.89 -4.69
CA SER A 549 63.30 39.58 -3.78
C SER A 549 64.71 39.56 -4.39
N SER A 550 64.96 40.58 -5.21
CA SER A 550 66.26 41.16 -5.52
C SER A 550 66.06 42.65 -5.66
#